data_AF-A0A933VVX9-F1
#
_entry.id   AF-A0A933VVX9-F1
#
_cell.length_a   1.000
_cell.length_b   1.000
_cell.length_c   1.000
_cell.angle_alpha   90.00
_cell.angle_beta   90.00
_cell.angle_gamma   90.00
#
_symmetry.space_group_name_H-M   'P 1'
#
loop_
_entity.id
_entity.type
_entity.pdbx_description
1 polymer ?
#
loop_
_entity_poly.entity_id
_entity_poly.type
_entity_poly.pdbx_seq_one_letter_code
_entity_poly.pdbx_strand_id
1 'polypeptide(L)'
;MRKIFDTKKFVRKWTERKENEVREEWLFVLAVVKAGLEHEGNYDLAAQKEIESALKHFRLSEGELQRYLEKNRDVLMRFLDSSPQ
;
A
#
# COMPACT_ATOMS: atom_id res chain seq x y z
N MET A 1 17.15 -6.45 -39.24
CA MET A 1 16.50 -7.46 -38.36
C MET A 1 15.25 -6.84 -37.75
N ARG A 2 14.05 -7.36 -38.05
CA ARG A 2 12.82 -6.92 -37.36
C ARG A 2 12.80 -7.54 -35.97
N LYS A 3 12.73 -6.71 -34.92
CA LYS A 3 12.46 -7.19 -33.55
C LYS A 3 11.07 -7.82 -33.55
N ILE A 4 11.00 -9.14 -33.47
CA ILE A 4 9.73 -9.86 -33.32
C ILE A 4 9.19 -9.48 -31.94
N PHE A 5 8.01 -8.84 -31.90
CA PHE A 5 7.34 -8.48 -30.66
C PHE A 5 6.87 -9.76 -29.97
N ASP A 6 7.38 -10.03 -28.77
CA ASP A 6 7.00 -11.18 -27.96
C ASP A 6 5.78 -10.83 -27.10
N THR A 7 4.60 -11.21 -27.60
CA THR A 7 3.32 -10.98 -26.92
C THR A 7 3.27 -11.63 -25.54
N LYS A 8 3.88 -12.80 -25.32
CA LYS A 8 3.87 -13.47 -24.02
C LYS A 8 4.67 -12.67 -22.99
N LYS A 9 5.84 -12.16 -23.40
CA LYS A 9 6.68 -11.31 -22.56
C LYS A 9 6.00 -9.97 -22.23
N PHE A 10 5.27 -9.39 -23.17
CA PHE A 10 4.50 -8.17 -22.95
C PHE A 10 3.36 -8.36 -21.95
N VAL A 11 2.50 -9.38 -22.16
CA VAL A 11 1.37 -9.66 -21.27
C VAL A 11 1.85 -9.92 -19.85
N ARG A 12 2.91 -10.73 -19.68
CA ARG A 12 3.50 -10.99 -18.37
C ARG A 12 3.95 -9.72 -17.66
N LYS A 13 4.69 -8.84 -18.35
CA LYS A 13 5.13 -7.55 -17.79
C LYS A 13 3.95 -6.64 -17.43
N TRP A 14 2.90 -6.66 -18.25
CA TRP A 14 1.72 -5.84 -18.01
C TRP A 14 0.93 -6.32 -16.79
N THR A 15 0.75 -7.63 -16.65
CA THR A 15 0.11 -8.24 -15.46
C THR A 15 0.93 -7.97 -14.19
N GLU A 16 2.25 -8.19 -14.23
CA GLU A 16 3.14 -7.91 -13.09
C GLU A 16 3.06 -6.42 -12.68
N ARG A 17 3.01 -5.51 -13.66
CA ARG A 17 2.84 -4.08 -13.38
C ARG A 17 1.48 -3.79 -12.73
N LYS A 18 0.39 -4.38 -13.24
CA LYS A 18 -0.94 -4.17 -12.68
C LYS A 18 -1.06 -4.71 -11.26
N GLU A 19 -0.49 -5.88 -10.99
CA GLU A 19 -0.41 -6.43 -9.64
C GLU A 19 0.37 -5.50 -8.69
N ASN A 20 1.49 -4.94 -9.15
CA ASN A 20 2.27 -3.99 -8.36
C ASN A 20 1.53 -2.67 -8.11
N GLU A 21 0.82 -2.13 -9.12
CA GLU A 21 0.00 -0.91 -8.97
C GLU A 21 -1.09 -1.14 -7.89
N VAL A 22 -1.83 -2.25 -7.97
CA VAL A 22 -2.84 -2.61 -6.97
C VAL A 22 -2.21 -2.80 -5.58
N ARG A 23 -1.02 -3.42 -5.51
CA ARG A 23 -0.29 -3.61 -4.26
C ARG A 23 0.09 -2.27 -3.62
N GLU A 24 0.57 -1.31 -4.40
CA GLU A 24 0.94 0.02 -3.92
C GLU A 24 -0.28 0.82 -3.44
N GLU A 25 -1.42 0.74 -4.13
CA GLU A 25 -2.67 1.38 -3.70
C GLU A 25 -3.12 0.85 -2.33
N TRP A 26 -3.10 -0.47 -2.12
CA TRP A 26 -3.47 -1.04 -0.82
C TRP A 26 -2.45 -0.73 0.29
N LEU A 27 -1.15 -0.66 -0.04
CA LEU A 27 -0.14 -0.19 0.91
C LEU A 27 -0.40 1.25 1.34
N PHE A 28 -0.75 2.12 0.39
CA PHE A 28 -1.09 3.50 0.69
C PHE A 28 -2.31 3.58 1.62
N VAL A 29 -3.40 2.90 1.29
CA VAL A 29 -4.64 2.91 2.11
C VAL A 29 -4.36 2.43 3.53
N LEU A 30 -3.67 1.29 3.69
CA LEU A 30 -3.33 0.78 5.02
C LEU A 30 -2.38 1.70 5.78
N ALA A 31 -1.46 2.36 5.08
CA ALA A 31 -0.54 3.31 5.69
C ALA A 31 -1.27 4.58 6.18
N VAL A 32 -2.22 5.10 5.40
CA VAL A 32 -3.08 6.23 5.80
C VAL A 32 -3.92 5.86 7.02
N VAL A 33 -4.57 4.68 7.00
CA VAL A 33 -5.39 4.21 8.13
C VAL A 33 -4.55 4.08 9.40
N LYS A 34 -3.40 3.40 9.32
CA LYS A 34 -2.50 3.25 10.47
C LYS A 34 -2.02 4.61 10.98
N ALA A 35 -1.51 5.46 10.10
CA ALA A 35 -1.00 6.77 10.48
C ALA A 35 -2.09 7.68 11.06
N GLY A 36 -3.31 7.64 10.53
CA GLY A 36 -4.47 8.38 11.05
C GLY A 36 -4.86 7.90 12.45
N LEU A 37 -4.98 6.58 12.65
CA LEU A 37 -5.28 6.00 13.96
C LEU A 37 -4.20 6.33 15.00
N GLU A 38 -2.91 6.29 14.62
CA GLU A 38 -1.81 6.68 15.48
C GLU A 38 -1.85 8.18 15.82
N HIS A 39 -2.17 9.02 14.83
CA HIS A 39 -2.26 10.48 14.99
C HIS A 39 -3.42 10.89 15.91
N GLU A 40 -4.57 10.23 15.79
CA GLU A 40 -5.76 10.48 16.61
C GLU A 40 -5.69 9.82 18.00
N GLY A 41 -4.68 8.98 18.25
CA GLY A 41 -4.56 8.21 19.50
C GLY A 41 -5.54 7.03 19.62
N ASN A 42 -6.12 6.60 18.50
CA ASN A 42 -7.11 5.52 18.37
C ASN A 42 -6.48 4.17 17.93
N TYR A 43 -5.15 4.07 17.87
CA TYR A 43 -4.47 2.84 17.49
C TYR A 43 -4.42 1.83 18.65
N ASP A 44 -5.47 1.03 18.77
CA ASP A 44 -5.60 -0.02 19.78
C ASP A 44 -5.36 -1.44 19.24
N LEU A 45 -5.52 -2.45 20.10
CA LEU A 45 -5.32 -3.86 19.74
C LEU A 45 -6.33 -4.35 18.70
N ALA A 46 -7.55 -3.82 18.68
CA ALA A 46 -8.57 -4.21 17.72
C ALA A 46 -8.19 -3.66 16.33
N ALA A 47 -7.83 -2.38 16.25
CA ALA A 47 -7.33 -1.75 15.05
C ALA A 47 -6.08 -2.46 14.50
N GLN A 48 -5.14 -2.82 15.36
CA GLN A 48 -3.96 -3.59 14.96
C GLN A 48 -4.36 -4.92 14.29
N LYS A 49 -5.28 -5.68 14.88
CA LYS A 49 -5.74 -6.97 14.31
C LYS A 49 -6.46 -6.79 12.98
N GLU A 50 -7.22 -5.73 12.81
CA GLU A 50 -7.87 -5.42 11.53
C GLU A 50 -6.84 -5.12 10.44
N ILE A 51 -5.81 -4.33 10.75
CA ILE A 51 -4.71 -4.05 9.81
C ILE A 51 -3.95 -5.33 9.47
N GLU A 52 -3.63 -6.18 10.46
CA GLU A 52 -2.99 -7.48 10.23
C GLU A 52 -3.84 -8.41 9.34
N SER A 53 -5.16 -8.42 9.53
CA SER A 53 -6.10 -9.18 8.71
C SER A 53 -6.12 -8.66 7.27
N ALA A 54 -6.15 -7.34 7.08
CA ALA A 54 -6.11 -6.71 5.78
C ALA A 54 -4.78 -6.99 5.05
N LEU A 55 -3.64 -6.91 5.74
CA LEU A 55 -2.34 -7.25 5.17
C LEU A 55 -2.33 -8.68 4.62
N LYS A 56 -2.87 -9.65 5.37
CA LYS A 56 -2.99 -11.05 4.91
C LYS A 56 -3.91 -11.17 3.69
N HIS A 57 -5.06 -10.48 3.69
CA HIS A 57 -6.00 -10.50 2.58
C HIS A 57 -5.37 -10.01 1.27
N PHE A 58 -4.58 -8.94 1.35
CA PHE A 58 -3.90 -8.35 0.19
C PHE A 58 -2.50 -8.94 -0.09
N ARG A 59 -2.11 -10.01 0.63
CA ARG A 59 -0.79 -10.66 0.52
C ARG A 59 0.37 -9.66 0.69
N LEU A 60 0.16 -8.68 1.57
CA LEU A 60 1.14 -7.69 2.00
C LEU A 60 1.79 -8.17 3.29
N SER A 61 3.07 -7.83 3.49
CA SER A 61 3.75 -8.06 4.76
C SER A 61 3.75 -6.81 5.64
N GLU A 62 3.79 -6.99 6.96
CA GLU A 62 4.00 -5.89 7.90
C GLU A 62 5.26 -5.09 7.59
N GLY A 63 6.35 -5.78 7.20
CA GLY A 63 7.60 -5.11 6.81
C GLY A 63 7.48 -4.26 5.55
N GLU A 64 6.55 -4.56 4.64
CA GLU A 64 6.25 -3.68 3.50
C GLU A 64 5.46 -2.46 3.94
N LEU A 65 4.45 -2.64 4.79
CA LEU A 65 3.70 -1.52 5.36
C LEU A 65 4.62 -0.58 6.15
N GLN A 66 5.48 -1.14 7.00
CA GLN A 66 6.43 -0.38 7.82
C GLN A 66 7.41 0.41 6.96
N ARG A 67 8.02 -0.22 5.94
CA ARG A 67 8.91 0.48 5.00
C ARG A 67 8.17 1.56 4.21
N TYR A 68 6.90 1.32 3.85
CA TYR A 68 6.08 2.30 3.16
C TYR A 68 5.78 3.52 4.05
N LEU A 69 5.42 3.28 5.31
CA LEU A 69 5.19 4.33 6.32
C LEU A 69 6.45 5.19 6.52
N GLU A 70 7.60 4.56 6.72
CA GLU A 70 8.88 5.25 6.91
C GLU A 70 9.26 6.09 5.70
N LYS A 71 9.11 5.54 4.49
CA LYS A 71 9.47 6.22 3.24
C LYS A 71 8.53 7.38 2.90
N ASN A 72 7.24 7.26 3.21
CA ASN A 72 6.20 8.18 2.74
C ASN A 72 5.58 9.03 3.86
N ARG A 73 6.19 9.07 5.05
CA ARG A 73 5.64 9.75 6.23
C ARG A 73 5.12 11.16 5.94
N ASP A 74 5.92 12.01 5.30
CA ASP A 74 5.53 13.40 5.01
C ASP A 74 4.31 13.49 4.08
N VAL A 75 4.19 12.58 3.11
CA VAL A 75 3.07 12.54 2.17
C VAL A 75 1.80 12.10 2.90
N LEU A 76 1.91 11.09 3.77
CA LEU A 76 0.79 10.59 4.56
C LEU A 76 0.27 11.65 5.53
N MET A 77 1.15 12.36 6.23
CA MET A 77 0.73 13.44 7.14
C MET A 77 0.05 14.58 6.40
N ARG A 78 0.60 15.03 5.25
CA ARG A 78 -0.06 16.05 4.42
C ARG A 78 -1.44 15.59 3.93
N PHE A 79 -1.57 14.32 3.56
CA PHE A 79 -2.86 13.76 3.14
C PHE A 79 -3.87 13.84 4.29
N LEU A 80 -3.49 13.39 5.49
CA LEU A 80 -4.33 13.44 6.68
C LEU A 80 -4.71 14.88 7.05
N ASP A 81 -3.75 15.81 7.07
CA ASP A 81 -3.98 17.24 7.37
C ASP A 81 -4.89 17.92 6.34
N SER A 82 -4.88 17.45 5.10
CA SER A 82 -5.70 17.99 4.01
C SER A 82 -7.12 17.40 3.94
N SER A 83 -7.41 16.36 4.72
CA SER A 83 -8.71 15.70 4.72
C SER A 83 -9.68 16.48 5.63
N PRO A 84 -10.87 16.87 5.15
CA PRO A 84 -11.85 17.54 6.01
C PRO A 84 -12.28 16.62 7.15
N GLN A 85 -12.30 17.16 8.38
CA GLN A 85 -12.73 16.48 9.61
C GLN A 85 -14.25 16.21 9.61
#